data_AF-A0A2P4WZ93-F1
#
_entry.id   AF-A0A2P4WZ93-F1
#
_cell.length_a   1.000
_cell.length_b   1.000
_cell.length_c   1.000
_cell.angle_alpha   90.00
_cell.angle_beta   90.00
_cell.angle_gamma   90.00
#
_symmetry.space_group_name_H-M   'P 1'
#
loop_
_entity.id
_entity.type
_entity.pdbx_description
1 polymer ?
#
loop_
_entity_poly.entity_id
_entity_poly.type
_entity_poly.pdbx_seq_one_letter_code
_entity_poly.pdbx_strand_id
1 'polypeptide(L)' 'MDLAVKLKDFDSTEPFLALDMDKYDLIPGMPWLEKHEPWVGWRGKAIGASRPGSLRQSIGE' A
#
# COMPACT_ATOMS: atom_id res chain seq x y z
N MET A 1 8.47 15.36 -7.65
CA MET A 1 8.39 14.48 -8.85
C MET A 1 7.31 13.48 -8.55
N ASP A 2 6.33 13.35 -9.44
CA ASP A 2 5.28 12.35 -9.28
C ASP A 2 5.80 11.03 -9.86
N LEU A 3 5.76 9.98 -9.05
CA LEU A 3 6.19 8.64 -9.43
C LEU A 3 4.98 7.73 -9.50
N ALA A 4 4.82 7.02 -10.62
CA ALA A 4 3.88 5.93 -10.73
C ALA A 4 4.43 4.72 -9.98
N VAL A 5 3.73 4.31 -8.93
CA VAL A 5 4.09 3.17 -8.08
C VAL A 5 2.97 2.14 -8.15
N LYS A 6 3.36 0.90 -8.47
CA LYS A 6 2.47 -0.25 -8.39
C LYS A 6 2.94 -1.21 -7.30
N LEU A 7 2.20 -1.27 -6.21
CA LEU A 7 2.46 -2.17 -5.08
C LEU A 7 1.31 -3.17 -4.94
N LYS A 8 1.47 -4.38 -5.49
CA LYS A 8 0.41 -5.40 -5.55
C LYS A 8 -0.90 -4.84 -6.13
N ASP A 9 -1.90 -4.63 -5.27
CA ASP A 9 -3.26 -4.18 -5.60
C ASP A 9 -3.38 -2.65 -5.62
N PHE A 10 -2.32 -1.94 -5.21
CA PHE A 10 -2.26 -0.47 -5.22
C PHE A 10 -1.59 0.02 -6.51
N ASP A 11 -2.25 0.93 -7.20
CA ASP A 11 -1.70 1.66 -8.35
C ASP A 11 -1.91 3.15 -8.08
N SER A 12 -0.82 3.89 -7.87
CA SER A 12 -0.88 5.31 -7.53
C SER A 12 0.22 6.11 -8.21
N THR A 13 -0.11 7.35 -8.59
CA THR A 13 0.87 8.34 -9.04
C THR A 13 0.93 9.43 -7.99
N GLU A 14 2.06 9.50 -7.28
CA GLU A 14 2.19 10.32 -6.07
C GLU A 14 3.55 10.99 -5.97
N PRO A 15 3.63 12.13 -5.26
CA PRO A 15 4.90 12.80 -5.04
C PRO A 15 5.76 12.01 -4.05
N PHE A 16 6.95 11.61 -4.50
CA PHE A 16 7.98 10.99 -3.65
C PHE A 16 9.22 11.88 -3.54
N LEU A 17 9.97 11.69 -2.45
CA LEU A 17 11.30 12.25 -2.28
C LEU A 17 12.32 11.27 -2.85
N ALA A 18 13.09 11.70 -3.85
CA ALA A 18 14.19 10.92 -4.39
C ALA A 18 15.44 11.13 -3.52
N LEU A 19 15.90 10.06 -2.89
CA LEU A 19 17.12 10.01 -2.08
C LEU A 19 18.04 8.95 -2.67
N ASP A 20 19.35 9.21 -2.67
CA ASP A 20 20.33 8.18 -3.02
C ASP A 20 20.40 7.17 -1.86
N MET A 21 19.80 6.01 -2.09
CA MET A 21 19.69 4.94 -1.11
C MET A 21 20.12 3.63 -1.74
N ASP A 22 21.01 2.95 -1.05
CA ASP A 22 21.73 1.75 -1.48
C ASP A 22 20.96 0.45 -1.24
N LYS A 23 19.94 0.47 -0.36
CA LYS A 23 19.25 -0.76 0.08
C LYS A 23 17.79 -0.89 -0.37
N TYR A 24 17.09 0.20 -0.61
CA TYR A 24 15.66 0.17 -0.91
C TYR A 24 15.34 1.07 -2.09
N ASP A 25 14.58 0.54 -3.04
CA ASP A 25 14.13 1.29 -4.21
C ASP A 25 12.98 2.27 -3.85
N LEU A 26 12.18 1.94 -2.82
CA LEU A 26 11.03 2.74 -2.41
C LEU A 26 10.67 2.50 -0.94
N ILE A 27 10.36 3.58 -0.22
CA ILE A 27 9.77 3.52 1.12
C ILE A 27 8.44 4.28 1.10
N PRO A 28 7.28 3.60 1.21
CA PRO A 28 6.00 4.28 1.40
C PRO A 28 5.97 4.91 2.79
N GLY A 29 5.95 6.24 2.83
CA GLY A 29 5.86 7.01 4.06
C GLY A 29 4.42 7.09 4.60
N MET A 30 4.25 7.84 5.68
CA MET A 30 2.93 8.04 6.31
C MET A 30 1.87 8.60 5.35
N PRO A 31 2.15 9.62 4.50
CA PRO A 31 1.12 10.14 3.59
C PRO A 31 0.57 9.08 2.63
N TRP A 32 1.40 8.14 2.19
CA TRP A 32 0.97 7.02 1.35
C TRP A 32 0.07 6.06 2.13
N LEU A 33 0.48 5.71 3.36
CA LEU A 33 -0.28 4.82 4.24
C LEU A 33 -1.64 5.41 4.65
N GLU A 34 -1.70 6.71 4.93
CA GLU A 34 -2.94 7.41 5.27
C GLU A 34 -3.91 7.47 4.10
N LYS A 35 -3.40 7.66 2.86
CA LYS A 35 -4.26 7.76 1.68
C LYS A 35 -4.83 6.41 1.23
N HIS A 36 -4.02 5.35 1.30
CA HIS A 36 -4.41 4.02 0.80
C HIS A 36 -4.95 3.10 1.89
N GLU A 37 -4.85 3.51 3.16
CA GLU A 37 -5.28 2.78 4.36
C GLU A 37 -5.07 1.25 4.27
N PRO A 38 -3.85 0.79 3.92
CA PRO A 38 -3.63 -0.61 3.63
C PRO A 38 -3.81 -1.45 4.88
N TRP A 39 -4.37 -2.65 4.71
CA TRP A 39 -4.33 -3.64 5.77
C TRP A 39 -2.91 -4.20 5.91
N VAL A 40 -2.31 -4.08 7.10
CA VAL A 40 -1.01 -4.65 7.44
C VAL A 40 -1.19 -5.85 8.38
N GLY A 41 -1.05 -7.04 7.81
CA GLY A 41 -1.06 -8.30 8.55
C GLY A 41 0.30 -8.63 9.15
N TRP A 42 0.59 -8.15 10.36
CA TRP A 42 1.86 -8.40 11.05
C TRP A 42 2.24 -9.89 11.17
N ARG A 43 1.28 -10.75 11.52
CA ARG A 43 1.50 -12.20 11.67
C ARG A 43 1.83 -12.88 10.35
N GLY A 44 1.15 -12.49 9.28
CA GLY A 44 1.34 -13.05 7.94
C GLY A 44 2.41 -12.33 7.11
N LYS A 45 3.01 -11.25 7.65
CA LYS A 45 3.89 -10.32 6.93
C LYS A 45 3.29 -9.90 5.59
N ALA A 46 2.00 -9.58 5.60
CA ALA A 46 1.24 -9.28 4.40
C ALA A 46 0.75 -7.83 4.43
N ILE A 47 0.69 -7.24 3.24
CA ILE A 47 0.01 -5.97 2.97
C ILE A 47 -0.97 -6.20 1.82
N GLY A 48 -2.13 -5.54 1.88
CA GLY A 48 -3.16 -5.57 0.84
C GLY A 48 -4.23 -4.52 1.06
N ALA A 49 -5.09 -4.33 0.06
CA ALA A 49 -6.17 -3.33 0.08
C ALA A 49 -7.30 -3.68 1.07
N SER A 50 -7.43 -4.95 1.47
CA SER A 50 -8.45 -5.37 2.42
C SER A 50 -8.00 -6.57 3.25
N ARG A 51 -8.64 -6.76 4.41
CA ARG A 51 -8.35 -7.85 5.32
C ARG A 51 -8.93 -9.17 4.78
N PRO A 52 -8.15 -10.26 4.70
CA PRO A 52 -8.68 -11.57 4.36
C PRO A 52 -9.83 -11.95 5.31
N GLY A 53 -11.02 -12.15 4.76
CA GLY A 53 -12.25 -12.44 5.51
C GLY A 53 -13.26 -11.29 5.64
N SER A 54 -12.97 -10.08 5.17
CA SER A 54 -13.98 -9.00 5.07
C SER A 54 -14.96 -9.20 3.91
N LEU A 55 -14.64 -10.07 2.95
CA LEU A 55 -15.49 -10.46 1.81
C LEU A 55 -16.71 -11.35 2.20
N ARG A 56 -17.18 -11.27 3.46
CA ARG A 56 -18.41 -11.94 3.93
C ARG A 56 -19.52 -10.97 4.31
N GLN A 57 -19.32 -9.66 4.17
CA GLN A 57 -20.32 -8.63 4.47
C GLN A 57 -20.93 -7.96 3.23
N SER A 58 -20.58 -8.38 2.00
CA SER A 58 -21.16 -7.82 0.76
C SER A 58 -21.82 -8.86 -0.15
N ILE A 59 -22.17 -10.05 0.35
CA ILE A 59 -23.09 -10.94 -0.34
C ILE A 59 -24.35 -11.03 0.51
N GLY A 60 -25.24 -10.10 0.21
CA GLY A 60 -26.53 -9.88 0.86
C GLY A 60 -27.27 -8.79 0.09
N GLU A 61 -27.52 -9.06 -1.20
CA GLU A 61 -28.72 -8.58 -1.90
C GLU A 61 -29.76 -9.70 -1.89
#